data_AF-A0A382SVW3-F1
#
_entry.id   AF-A0A382SVW3-F1
#
_cell.length_a   1.000
_cell.length_b   1.000
_cell.length_c   1.000
_cell.angle_alpha   90.00
_cell.angle_beta   90.00
_cell.angle_gamma   90.00
#
_symmetry.space_group_name_H-M   'P 1'
#
loop_
_entity.id
_entity.type
_entity.pdbx_description
1 polymer ?
#
loop_
_entity_poly.entity_id
_entity_poly.type
_entity_poly.pdbx_seq_one_letter_code
_entity_poly.pdbx_strand_id
1 'polypeptide(L)' 'IDSGMDTMGVENALSVLKKMYREQGKNIMLISHKEELVGRVNNVLTVVKEGGFTAYNTDTEYIDA' A
#
# COMPACT_ATOMS: atom_id res chain seq x y z
N ILE A 1 8.58 0.79 -0.19
CA ILE A 1 9.17 1.99 0.50
C ILE A 1 9.65 1.65 1.91
N ASP A 2 9.03 0.64 2.49
CA ASP A 2 9.28 -0.07 3.73
C ASP A 2 10.60 -0.85 3.79
N SER A 3 11.25 -1.12 2.66
CA SER A 3 12.56 -1.78 2.60
C SER A 3 13.69 -0.80 2.98
N GLY A 4 14.03 -0.73 4.26
CA GLY A 4 15.18 0.05 4.76
C GLY A 4 14.86 1.44 5.31
N MET A 5 13.58 1.80 5.44
CA MET A 5 13.13 2.99 6.16
C MET A 5 12.56 2.59 7.53
N ASP A 6 12.79 3.43 8.53
CA ASP A 6 12.14 3.30 9.84
C ASP A 6 10.67 3.72 9.76
N THR A 7 9.90 3.44 10.82
CA THR A 7 8.46 3.70 10.86
C THR A 7 8.12 5.16 10.57
N MET A 8 8.90 6.11 11.12
CA MET A 8 8.69 7.54 10.90
C MET A 8 8.99 7.95 9.45
N GLY A 9 10.05 7.43 8.83
CA GLY A 9 10.38 7.67 7.43
C GLY A 9 9.27 7.18 6.48
N VAL A 10 8.71 6.00 6.75
CA VAL A 10 7.61 5.44 5.96
C VAL A 10 6.34 6.31 6.05
N GLU A 11 5.99 6.80 7.24
CA GLU A 11 4.86 7.71 7.44
C GLU A 11 5.01 9.02 6.66
N ASN A 12 6.19 9.64 6.75
CA ASN A 12 6.47 10.89 6.04
C ASN A 12 6.36 10.70 4.52
N ALA A 13 6.91 9.60 3.99
CA ALA A 13 6.78 9.26 2.58
C ALA A 13 5.33 9.04 2.17
N LEU A 14 4.55 8.29 2.98
CA LEU A 14 3.14 8.03 2.68
C LEU A 14 2.30 9.31 2.68
N SER A 15 2.58 10.25 3.58
CA SER A 15 1.91 11.56 3.63
C SER A 15 2.13 12.36 2.34
N VAL A 16 3.37 12.42 1.85
CA VAL A 16 3.70 13.09 0.58
C VAL A 16 2.99 12.42 -0.60
N LEU A 17 3.00 11.07 -0.67
CA LEU A 17 2.33 10.33 -1.73
C LEU A 17 0.81 10.59 -1.71
N LYS A 18 0.17 10.56 -0.54
CA LYS A 18 -1.25 10.90 -0.40
C LYS A 18 -1.55 12.33 -0.83
N LYS A 19 -0.66 13.28 -0.53
CA LYS A 19 -0.77 14.67 -0.99
C LYS A 19 -0.73 14.75 -2.52
N MET A 20 0.22 14.06 -3.16
CA MET A 20 0.33 14.02 -4.63
C MET A 20 -0.91 13.38 -5.30
N TYR A 21 -1.47 12.33 -4.72
CA TYR A 21 -2.73 11.76 -5.18
C TYR A 21 -3.87 12.79 -5.10
N ARG A 22 -4.05 13.45 -3.96
CA ARG A 22 -5.16 14.40 -3.72
C ARG A 22 -5.05 15.69 -4.52
N GLU A 23 -3.87 16.31 -4.55
CA GLU A 23 -3.69 17.66 -5.11
C GLU A 23 -3.37 17.63 -6.60
N GLN A 24 -2.70 16.58 -7.09
CA GLN A 24 -2.23 16.50 -8.46
C GLN A 24 -2.93 15.40 -9.27
N GLY A 25 -3.86 14.66 -8.66
CA GLY A 25 -4.58 13.56 -9.32
C GLY A 25 -3.67 12.43 -9.80
N LYS A 26 -2.49 12.25 -9.18
CA LYS A 26 -1.53 11.23 -9.59
C LYS A 26 -2.04 9.86 -9.19
N ASN A 27 -2.08 8.91 -10.12
CA ASN A 27 -2.31 7.51 -9.79
C ASN A 27 -1.04 6.91 -9.16
N ILE A 28 -1.11 6.51 -7.89
CA ILE A 28 0.03 6.05 -7.10
C ILE A 28 -0.24 4.63 -6.61
N MET A 29 0.69 3.72 -6.88
CA MET A 29 0.63 2.33 -6.44
C MET A 29 1.80 2.03 -5.50
N LEU A 30 1.49 1.57 -4.29
CA LEU A 30 2.48 1.17 -3.29
C LEU A 30 2.61 -0.35 -3.28
N ILE A 31 3.83 -0.84 -3.48
CA ILE A 31 4.15 -2.26 -3.35
C ILE A 31 4.94 -2.43 -2.05
N SER A 32 4.42 -3.29 -1.18
CA SER A 32 4.92 -3.53 0.17
C SER A 32 4.74 -5.00 0.53
N HIS A 33 5.63 -5.53 1.36
CA HIS A 33 5.46 -6.83 2.00
C HIS A 33 5.04 -6.70 3.47
N LYS A 34 4.97 -5.46 3.99
CA LYS A 34 4.54 -5.17 5.35
C LYS A 34 3.03 -4.96 5.44
N GLU A 35 2.39 -5.77 6.27
CA GLU A 35 0.95 -5.74 6.55
C GLU A 35 0.51 -4.43 7.21
N GLU A 36 1.36 -3.79 8.03
CA GLU A 36 1.06 -2.53 8.72
C GLU A 36 0.73 -1.36 7.78
N LEU A 37 1.11 -1.47 6.50
CA LEU A 37 0.83 -0.46 5.47
C LEU A 37 -0.50 -0.67 4.75
N VAL A 38 -1.06 -1.88 4.84
CA VAL A 38 -2.33 -2.25 4.21
C VAL A 38 -3.47 -1.40 4.78
N GLY A 39 -3.55 -1.27 6.11
CA GLY A 39 -4.57 -0.46 6.78
C GLY A 39 -4.46 1.05 6.56
N ARG A 40 -3.47 1.53 5.80
CA ARG A 40 -3.22 2.95 5.57
C ARG A 40 -3.52 3.39 4.14
N VAL A 41 -3.92 2.47 3.28
CA VAL A 41 -4.28 2.72 1.89
C VAL A 41 -5.71 2.25 1.64
N ASN A 42 -6.40 2.90 0.70
CA ASN A 42 -7.83 2.62 0.46
C ASN A 42 -8.05 1.38 -0.42
N ASN A 43 -7.11 1.10 -1.32
CA ASN A 43 -7.21 0.00 -2.27
C ASN A 43 -5.99 -0.89 -2.11
N VAL A 44 -6.23 -2.18 -1.93
CA VAL A 44 -5.20 -3.19 -1.68
C VAL A 44 -5.34 -4.27 -2.75
N LEU A 45 -4.21 -4.65 -3.35
CA LEU A 45 -4.11 -5.82 -4.20
C LEU A 45 -3.17 -6.81 -3.53
N THR A 46 -3.71 -7.92 -3.06
CA THR A 46 -2.92 -8.93 -2.36
C THR A 46 -2.35 -9.92 -3.36
N VAL A 47 -1.03 -10.12 -3.33
CA VAL A 47 -0.33 -11.08 -4.20
C VAL A 47 0.13 -12.25 -3.34
N VAL A 48 -0.44 -13.43 -3.58
CA VAL A 48 -0.11 -14.66 -2.86
C VAL A 48 0.74 -15.55 -3.75
N LYS A 49 1.89 -16.00 -3.23
CA LYS A 49 2.79 -16.94 -3.92
C LYS A 49 2.82 -18.27 -3.17
N GLU A 50 2.21 -19.29 -3.75
CA GLU A 50 2.13 -20.64 -3.17
C GLU A 50 2.42 -21.70 -4.23
N GLY A 51 3.24 -22.70 -3.87
CA GLY A 51 3.51 -23.86 -4.74
C GLY A 51 4.11 -23.54 -6.11
N GLY A 52 4.73 -22.36 -6.29
CA GLY A 52 5.25 -21.89 -7.59
C GLY A 52 4.24 -21.11 -8.43
N PHE A 53 3.02 -20.92 -7.95
CA PHE A 53 1.97 -20.12 -8.59
C PHE A 53 1.87 -18.74 -7.94
N THR A 54 1.43 -17.73 -8.71
CA THR A 54 1.13 -16.38 -8.22
C THR A 54 -0.35 -16.10 -8.44
N ALA A 55 -1.08 -15.84 -7.36
CA ALA A 55 -2.49 -15.44 -7.38
C ALA A 55 -2.62 -13.96 -6.99
N TYR A 56 -3.55 -13.25 -7.62
CA TYR A 56 -3.88 -11.86 -7.33
C TYR A 56 -5.28 -11.85 -6.72
N ASN A 57 -5.39 -11.48 -5.44
CA ASN A 57 -6.68 -11.27 -4.80
C ASN A 57 -7.04 -9.78 -4.81
N THR A 58 -8.19 -9.46 -5.39
CA THR A 58 -8.73 -8.09 -5.52
C THR A 58 -9.83 -7.79 -4.50
N ASP A 59 -9.99 -8.61 -3.47
CA ASP A 59 -10.98 -8.37 -2.42
C ASP A 59 -10.77 -6.97 -1.80
N THR A 60 -11.68 -6.04 -2.10
CA THR A 60 -11.71 -4.71 -1.52
C THR A 60 -12.20 -4.81 -0.09
N GLU A 61 -11.26 -4.88 0.87
CA GLU A 61 -11.58 -4.68 2.28
C GLU A 61 -11.87 -3.18 2.51
N TYR A 62 -13.14 -2.86 2.72
CA TYR A 62 -13.56 -1.52 3.12
C TYR A 62 -13.30 -1.34 4.62
N ILE A 63 -12.45 -0.38 4.98
CA ILE A 63 -12.26 0.05 6.37
C ILE A 63 -13.31 1.12 6.65
N ASP A 64 -14.39 0.77 7.36
CA ASP A 64 -15.37 1.76 7.85
C ASP A 64 -14.70 2.70 8.88
N ALA A 65 -15.03 3.99 8.76
CA ALA A 65 -14.36 5.12 9.40
C ALA A 65 -14.63 5.29 10.90
#